data_AF-A0A933RWY5-F1
#
_entry.id   AF-A0A933RWY5-F1
#
_cell.length_a   1.000
_cell.length_b   1.000
_cell.length_c   1.000
_cell.angle_alpha   90.00
_cell.angle_beta   90.00
_cell.angle_gamma   90.00
#
_symmetry.space_group_name_H-M   'P 1'
#
loop_
_entity.id
_entity.type
_entity.pdbx_description
1 polymer ?
#
loop_
_entity_poly.entity_id
_entity_poly.type
_entity_poly.pdbx_seq_one_letter_code
_entity_poly.pdbx_strand_id
1 'polypeptide(L)'
;TAGTTIGVRSTGGAVQLGTTSSGGTQTLRAAQGVSFTRLATTGVAGDAGDVNVTSDAAAIRGGTVVANGSATLIAAADNTGATLTAATGDAVLRAGGVVRWNTIRAGGRLFVESTGGSIELGTALSGGSQVLRAENDIVFDRLEATGTSSDPGNIDLSARHGQVRGNRLLARGNVGVASSADISFATLQGDTPSLSTPRDIVVAELNVFRSVALAADRIDVTATQLPSSPAVPLRMTVTGFDGGVATAANLTINAPVVAIDRYRVVDSTLTTTALWLAIAQGYVPGQMQLNVPAGNVLLANRSPAPIDGVKLQLYSPSGAFSMTQIGPANFSDTQVVWYNPTVASVITNYGGGPFGGTSFVRNSVIDMRNGNAFDPADEHRSGLATLFLLGPQWALRGGPVIPVQATGSGPAVNLNAGAGGGETRRRTGRKPRDAAAKPPRNARFALAPR
;
A
#
# COMPACT_ATOMS: atom_id res chain seq x y z
N THR A 1 10.04 7.75 -50.91
CA THR A 1 9.47 6.42 -50.64
C THR A 1 10.49 5.36 -50.99
N ALA A 2 10.56 4.25 -50.24
CA ALA A 2 11.42 3.10 -50.54
C ALA A 2 10.64 1.78 -50.39
N GLY A 3 11.03 0.74 -51.14
CA GLY A 3 10.42 -0.59 -51.02
C GLY A 3 10.89 -1.38 -49.78
N THR A 4 12.10 -1.06 -49.28
CA THR A 4 12.68 -1.66 -48.08
C THR A 4 13.01 -0.56 -47.08
N THR A 5 14.26 -0.15 -46.91
CA THR A 5 14.67 0.76 -45.84
C THR A 5 14.87 2.19 -46.32
N ILE A 6 14.80 3.15 -45.39
CA ILE A 6 15.27 4.52 -45.60
C ILE A 6 16.34 4.82 -44.55
N GLY A 7 17.53 5.21 -45.00
CA GLY A 7 18.60 5.74 -44.15
C GLY A 7 18.85 7.21 -44.45
N VAL A 8 18.79 8.08 -43.44
CA VAL A 8 19.15 9.50 -43.55
C VAL A 8 20.15 9.83 -42.46
N ARG A 9 21.30 10.37 -42.86
CA ARG A 9 22.33 10.82 -41.92
C ARG A 9 22.83 12.20 -42.29
N SER A 10 22.78 13.12 -41.34
CA SER A 10 23.45 14.42 -41.43
C SER A 10 24.48 14.53 -40.31
N THR A 11 25.74 14.78 -40.65
CA THR A 11 26.85 14.87 -39.69
C THR A 11 27.15 16.29 -39.21
N GLY A 12 26.54 17.31 -39.83
CA GLY A 12 26.74 18.71 -39.44
C GLY A 12 25.45 19.53 -39.30
N GLY A 13 24.38 19.15 -40.00
CA GLY A 13 23.16 19.93 -40.08
C GLY A 13 21.93 19.24 -39.50
N ALA A 14 20.81 19.94 -39.61
CA ALA A 14 19.48 19.39 -39.31
C ALA A 14 19.01 18.49 -40.46
N VAL A 15 18.03 17.63 -40.17
CA VAL A 15 17.27 16.87 -41.18
C VAL A 15 15.83 17.37 -41.14
N GLN A 16 15.32 17.79 -42.30
CA GLN A 16 13.92 18.18 -42.47
C GLN A 16 13.30 17.29 -43.55
N LEU A 17 12.21 16.62 -43.21
CA LEU A 17 11.49 15.74 -44.12
C LEU A 17 10.02 16.14 -44.19
N GLY A 18 9.41 16.02 -45.37
CA GLY A 18 7.96 16.07 -45.48
C GLY A 18 7.36 14.75 -45.01
N THR A 19 6.94 13.95 -45.99
CA THR A 19 6.46 12.58 -45.76
C THR A 19 7.45 11.56 -46.31
N THR A 20 7.81 10.57 -45.51
CA THR A 20 8.58 9.41 -45.93
C THR A 20 7.81 8.13 -45.65
N SER A 21 7.84 7.21 -46.61
CA SER A 21 7.25 5.88 -46.48
C SER A 21 8.26 4.83 -46.93
N SER A 22 8.36 3.73 -46.21
CA SER A 22 9.25 2.61 -46.53
C SER A 22 8.57 1.27 -46.25
N GLY A 23 8.98 0.21 -46.94
CA GLY A 23 8.48 -1.13 -46.62
C GLY A 23 9.03 -1.63 -45.28
N GLY A 24 10.34 -1.56 -45.11
CA GLY A 24 11.09 -1.87 -43.90
C GLY A 24 11.46 -0.63 -43.08
N THR A 25 12.52 -0.76 -42.28
CA THR A 25 12.93 0.20 -41.25
C THR A 25 13.38 1.56 -41.80
N GLN A 26 13.02 2.65 -41.09
CA GLN A 26 13.59 3.98 -41.30
C GLN A 26 14.57 4.32 -40.17
N THR A 27 15.77 4.75 -40.54
CA THR A 27 16.80 5.22 -39.61
C THR A 27 17.23 6.64 -39.98
N LEU A 28 16.89 7.60 -39.12
CA LEU A 28 17.17 9.01 -39.31
C LEU A 28 18.09 9.49 -38.18
N ARG A 29 19.24 10.07 -38.54
CA ARG A 29 20.13 10.68 -37.57
C ARG A 29 20.65 12.02 -38.05
N ALA A 30 20.53 13.05 -37.22
CA ALA A 30 21.07 14.37 -37.49
C ALA A 30 21.96 14.83 -36.36
N ALA A 31 23.06 15.49 -36.70
CA ALA A 31 23.91 16.19 -35.74
C ALA A 31 23.11 17.30 -35.01
N GLN A 32 22.22 17.97 -35.74
CA GLN A 32 21.29 18.97 -35.19
C GLN A 32 19.87 18.39 -35.14
N GLY A 33 18.84 19.23 -35.28
CA GLY A 33 17.43 18.84 -35.14
C GLY A 33 16.94 17.89 -36.23
N VAL A 34 15.91 17.10 -35.91
CA VAL A 34 15.12 16.36 -36.90
C VAL A 34 13.69 16.89 -36.88
N SER A 35 13.16 17.26 -38.04
CA SER A 35 11.75 17.59 -38.20
C SER A 35 11.12 16.81 -39.32
N PHE A 36 9.86 16.40 -39.14
CA PHE A 36 9.13 15.65 -40.14
C PHE A 36 7.63 15.92 -40.08
N THR A 37 6.96 15.84 -41.24
CA THR A 37 5.49 15.80 -41.27
C THR A 37 4.98 14.39 -40.96
N ARG A 38 5.50 13.37 -41.66
CA ARG A 38 5.10 11.96 -41.45
C ARG A 38 6.23 10.98 -41.75
N LEU A 39 6.45 10.03 -40.85
CA LEU A 39 7.27 8.84 -41.08
C LEU A 39 6.35 7.61 -41.06
N ALA A 40 6.43 6.74 -42.07
CA ALA A 40 5.60 5.54 -42.15
C ALA A 40 6.39 4.30 -42.61
N THR A 41 6.21 3.18 -41.93
CA THR A 41 6.70 1.86 -42.36
C THR A 41 5.55 0.87 -42.44
N THR A 42 5.65 -0.14 -43.30
CA THR A 42 4.63 -1.19 -43.42
C THR A 42 5.05 -2.54 -42.86
N GLY A 43 6.35 -2.73 -42.61
CA GLY A 43 6.95 -4.05 -42.40
C GLY A 43 7.07 -4.83 -43.73
N VAL A 44 8.08 -5.68 -43.81
CA VAL A 44 8.28 -6.68 -44.87
C VAL A 44 8.84 -7.97 -44.26
N ALA A 45 8.87 -9.07 -45.01
CA ALA A 45 9.48 -10.31 -44.52
C ALA A 45 10.95 -10.07 -44.11
N GLY A 46 11.27 -10.35 -42.84
CA GLY A 46 12.60 -10.17 -42.28
C GLY A 46 12.90 -8.76 -41.72
N ASP A 47 12.00 -7.80 -41.84
CA ASP A 47 12.13 -6.45 -41.27
C ASP A 47 10.76 -5.97 -40.76
N ALA A 48 10.63 -5.81 -39.44
CA ALA A 48 9.37 -5.42 -38.81
C ALA A 48 8.87 -4.03 -39.26
N GLY A 49 9.74 -3.21 -39.83
CA GLY A 49 9.44 -1.83 -40.18
C GLY A 49 9.51 -0.92 -38.96
N ASP A 50 10.69 -0.75 -38.38
CA ASP A 50 10.88 0.16 -37.26
C ASP A 50 11.06 1.61 -37.72
N VAL A 51 10.79 2.57 -36.84
CA VAL A 51 11.18 3.98 -37.03
C VAL A 51 12.15 4.39 -35.94
N ASN A 52 13.38 4.69 -36.33
CA ASN A 52 14.46 5.11 -35.44
C ASN A 52 14.90 6.54 -35.79
N VAL A 53 14.74 7.48 -34.87
CA VAL A 53 15.10 8.88 -35.06
C VAL A 53 16.02 9.33 -33.93
N THR A 54 17.14 9.96 -34.30
CA THR A 54 18.09 10.54 -33.34
C THR A 54 18.47 11.96 -33.73
N SER A 55 18.33 12.89 -32.81
CA SER A 55 18.92 14.24 -32.89
C SER A 55 20.01 14.36 -31.83
N ASP A 56 21.26 14.47 -32.28
CA ASP A 56 22.42 14.37 -31.39
C ASP A 56 22.61 15.63 -30.51
N ALA A 57 22.17 16.81 -30.97
CA ALA A 57 22.39 18.09 -30.26
C ALA A 57 21.13 18.97 -30.10
N ALA A 58 19.99 18.60 -30.69
CA ALA A 58 18.81 19.46 -30.69
C ALA A 58 17.50 18.65 -30.53
N ALA A 59 16.40 19.26 -30.95
CA ALA A 59 15.05 18.72 -30.77
C ALA A 59 14.63 17.78 -31.92
N ILE A 60 13.71 16.88 -31.61
CA ILE A 60 12.85 16.20 -32.58
C ILE A 60 11.47 16.90 -32.58
N ARG A 61 11.02 17.31 -33.76
CA ARG A 61 9.69 17.91 -33.98
C ARG A 61 8.94 17.14 -35.06
N GLY A 62 8.03 16.26 -34.64
CA GLY A 62 7.29 15.36 -35.53
C GLY A 62 5.83 15.71 -35.69
N GLY A 63 5.27 15.48 -36.87
CA GLY A 63 3.82 15.38 -37.05
C GLY A 63 3.34 14.00 -36.62
N THR A 64 3.49 13.02 -37.51
CA THR A 64 3.01 11.64 -37.29
C THR A 64 4.10 10.59 -37.51
N VAL A 65 4.18 9.61 -36.63
CA VAL A 65 4.98 8.38 -36.82
C VAL A 65 4.03 7.19 -36.86
N VAL A 66 4.14 6.38 -37.92
CA VAL A 66 3.46 5.08 -38.03
C VAL A 66 4.50 4.02 -38.33
N ALA A 67 5.02 3.39 -37.27
CA ALA A 67 5.88 2.24 -37.38
C ALA A 67 5.03 0.95 -37.33
N ASN A 68 5.23 0.03 -38.27
CA ASN A 68 4.64 -1.31 -38.17
C ASN A 68 5.27 -2.11 -37.01
N GLY A 69 6.60 -1.98 -36.84
CA GLY A 69 7.35 -2.51 -35.72
C GLY A 69 7.35 -1.57 -34.52
N SER A 70 8.55 -1.25 -34.04
CA SER A 70 8.81 -0.34 -32.91
C SER A 70 9.09 1.08 -33.38
N ALA A 71 8.94 2.06 -32.48
CA ALA A 71 9.33 3.45 -32.74
C ALA A 71 10.23 3.98 -31.62
N THR A 72 11.44 4.41 -31.98
CA THR A 72 12.43 4.97 -31.05
C THR A 72 12.81 6.38 -31.49
N LEU A 73 12.48 7.39 -30.69
CA LEU A 73 12.84 8.79 -30.94
C LEU A 73 13.66 9.32 -29.76
N ILE A 74 14.90 9.73 -30.03
CA ILE A 74 15.84 10.22 -29.02
C ILE A 74 16.33 11.61 -29.42
N ALA A 75 16.00 12.62 -28.61
CA ALA A 75 16.42 14.00 -28.81
C ALA A 75 17.34 14.46 -27.68
N ALA A 76 18.36 15.26 -27.99
CA ALA A 76 19.17 15.91 -26.96
C ALA A 76 18.44 17.08 -26.28
N ALA A 77 17.55 17.77 -27.00
CA ALA A 77 16.63 18.77 -26.45
C ALA A 77 15.23 18.18 -26.34
N ASP A 78 14.19 18.85 -26.87
CA ASP A 78 12.81 18.39 -26.78
C ASP A 78 12.47 17.26 -27.77
N ASN A 79 11.53 16.41 -27.40
CA ASN A 79 10.92 15.40 -28.28
C ASN A 79 9.42 15.65 -28.33
N THR A 80 8.96 16.26 -29.41
CA THR A 80 7.57 16.71 -29.55
C THR A 80 6.91 16.16 -30.80
N GLY A 81 5.63 15.84 -30.71
CA GLY A 81 4.82 15.58 -31.90
C GLY A 81 3.34 15.37 -31.66
N ALA A 82 2.60 15.05 -32.73
CA ALA A 82 1.15 14.84 -32.63
C ALA A 82 0.81 13.38 -32.32
N THR A 83 1.18 12.44 -33.20
CA THR A 83 0.77 11.04 -33.09
C THR A 83 1.92 10.07 -33.34
N LEU A 84 2.15 9.13 -32.42
CA LEU A 84 3.07 8.01 -32.59
C LEU A 84 2.32 6.69 -32.49
N THR A 85 2.47 5.83 -33.49
CA THR A 85 2.02 4.45 -33.47
C THR A 85 3.20 3.53 -33.71
N ALA A 86 3.46 2.61 -32.79
CA ALA A 86 4.30 1.43 -32.96
C ALA A 86 3.37 0.22 -32.93
N ALA A 87 2.95 -0.27 -34.09
CA ALA A 87 1.76 -1.13 -34.19
C ALA A 87 1.92 -2.48 -33.49
N THR A 88 3.11 -3.07 -33.55
CA THR A 88 3.41 -4.37 -32.94
C THR A 88 4.49 -4.32 -31.87
N GLY A 89 5.33 -3.27 -31.92
CA GLY A 89 6.51 -3.15 -31.06
C GLY A 89 6.38 -2.13 -29.95
N ASP A 90 7.52 -1.85 -29.33
CA ASP A 90 7.65 -0.88 -28.24
C ASP A 90 7.68 0.56 -28.80
N ALA A 91 7.25 1.52 -27.98
CA ALA A 91 7.48 2.94 -28.22
C ALA A 91 8.46 3.48 -27.19
N VAL A 92 9.54 4.11 -27.66
CA VAL A 92 10.61 4.68 -26.82
C VAL A 92 10.79 6.15 -27.18
N LEU A 93 10.52 7.02 -26.21
CA LEU A 93 10.69 8.47 -26.34
C LEU A 93 11.69 8.96 -25.31
N ARG A 94 12.78 9.58 -25.75
CA ARG A 94 13.77 10.23 -24.89
C ARG A 94 14.00 11.68 -25.30
N ALA A 95 14.19 12.53 -24.31
CA ALA A 95 14.52 13.94 -24.47
C ALA A 95 15.43 14.42 -23.33
N GLY A 96 16.37 15.32 -23.62
CA GLY A 96 17.01 16.12 -22.57
C GLY A 96 16.10 17.24 -22.06
N GLY A 97 15.18 17.71 -22.90
CA GLY A 97 14.11 18.65 -22.56
C GLY A 97 12.76 17.95 -22.40
N VAL A 98 11.68 18.63 -22.80
CA VAL A 98 10.32 18.12 -22.67
C VAL A 98 10.06 16.96 -23.64
N VAL A 99 9.33 15.94 -23.17
CA VAL A 99 8.65 14.99 -24.08
C VAL A 99 7.17 15.36 -24.15
N ARG A 100 6.66 15.70 -25.34
CA ARG A 100 5.25 16.07 -25.52
C ARG A 100 4.62 15.39 -26.73
N TRP A 101 3.57 14.61 -26.51
CA TRP A 101 2.82 13.94 -27.59
C TRP A 101 1.32 13.89 -27.31
N ASN A 102 0.50 14.22 -28.31
CA ASN A 102 -0.96 14.20 -28.13
C ASN A 102 -1.50 12.77 -28.08
N THR A 103 -0.95 11.85 -28.87
CA THR A 103 -1.40 10.46 -28.91
C THR A 103 -0.25 9.50 -29.13
N ILE A 104 -0.15 8.48 -28.29
CA ILE A 104 0.79 7.37 -28.41
C ILE A 104 0.01 6.06 -28.39
N ARG A 105 0.34 5.15 -29.32
CA ARG A 105 -0.12 3.76 -29.32
C ARG A 105 1.08 2.83 -29.52
N ALA A 106 1.40 2.03 -28.51
CA ALA A 106 2.40 0.98 -28.59
C ALA A 106 1.71 -0.39 -28.55
N GLY A 107 2.04 -1.28 -29.48
CA GLY A 107 1.61 -2.68 -29.43
C GLY A 107 2.28 -3.43 -28.27
N GLY A 108 3.52 -3.07 -27.96
CA GLY A 108 4.28 -3.51 -26.79
C GLY A 108 4.25 -2.50 -25.65
N ARG A 109 5.41 -2.27 -25.06
CA ARG A 109 5.62 -1.36 -23.93
C ARG A 109 5.79 0.09 -24.40
N LEU A 110 5.52 1.01 -23.48
CA LEU A 110 5.85 2.42 -23.63
C LEU A 110 6.92 2.83 -22.63
N PHE A 111 8.01 3.39 -23.13
CA PHE A 111 9.04 4.02 -22.32
C PHE A 111 9.17 5.49 -22.69
N VAL A 112 9.05 6.37 -21.71
CA VAL A 112 9.22 7.82 -21.88
C VAL A 112 10.17 8.35 -20.82
N GLU A 113 11.18 9.11 -21.24
CA GLU A 113 12.16 9.69 -20.34
C GLU A 113 12.49 11.12 -20.76
N SER A 114 12.37 12.04 -19.80
CA SER A 114 12.82 13.41 -19.89
C SER A 114 13.86 13.65 -18.79
N THR A 115 15.12 13.88 -19.17
CA THR A 115 16.22 14.00 -18.20
C THR A 115 16.45 15.42 -17.67
N GLY A 116 15.77 16.42 -18.25
CA GLY A 116 15.87 17.82 -17.83
C GLY A 116 14.55 18.59 -17.94
N GLY A 117 13.44 17.93 -18.25
CA GLY A 117 12.13 18.55 -18.44
C GLY A 117 10.97 17.73 -17.88
N SER A 118 9.77 18.09 -18.35
CA SER A 118 8.52 17.41 -18.03
C SER A 118 8.13 16.40 -19.11
N ILE A 119 7.23 15.49 -18.75
CA ILE A 119 6.49 14.65 -19.69
C ILE A 119 5.05 15.15 -19.78
N GLU A 120 4.58 15.46 -21.00
CA GLU A 120 3.25 15.98 -21.27
C GLU A 120 2.55 15.13 -22.34
N LEU A 121 1.65 14.23 -21.94
CA LEU A 121 0.97 13.33 -22.87
C LEU A 121 -0.52 13.63 -22.95
N GLY A 122 -1.12 13.56 -24.13
CA GLY A 122 -2.57 13.49 -24.23
C GLY A 122 -3.05 12.11 -23.80
N THR A 123 -3.18 11.20 -24.78
CA THR A 123 -3.52 9.79 -24.56
C THR A 123 -2.33 8.89 -24.92
N ALA A 124 -1.96 7.97 -24.03
CA ALA A 124 -0.96 6.96 -24.30
C ALA A 124 -1.49 5.55 -23.96
N LEU A 125 -1.57 4.71 -24.99
CA LEU A 125 -2.04 3.34 -24.89
C LEU A 125 -0.88 2.38 -25.18
N SER A 126 -0.78 1.32 -24.38
CA SER A 126 0.23 0.27 -24.58
C SER A 126 -0.41 -1.12 -24.42
N GLY A 127 0.04 -2.06 -25.26
CA GLY A 127 -0.27 -3.47 -25.06
C GLY A 127 0.45 -4.06 -23.84
N GLY A 128 1.66 -3.58 -23.54
CA GLY A 128 2.45 -3.92 -22.34
C GLY A 128 2.48 -2.81 -21.29
N SER A 129 3.47 -2.86 -20.42
CA SER A 129 3.71 -1.88 -19.35
C SER A 129 4.11 -0.49 -19.87
N GLN A 130 3.88 0.54 -19.05
CA GLN A 130 4.33 1.91 -19.28
C GLN A 130 5.30 2.35 -18.18
N VAL A 131 6.38 3.01 -18.59
CA VAL A 131 7.34 3.62 -17.67
C VAL A 131 7.60 5.06 -18.11
N LEU A 132 7.24 6.01 -17.26
CA LEU A 132 7.47 7.44 -17.49
C LEU A 132 8.38 7.98 -16.39
N ARG A 133 9.51 8.59 -16.79
CA ARG A 133 10.46 9.22 -15.89
C ARG A 133 10.72 10.66 -16.32
N ALA A 134 10.31 11.61 -15.50
CA ALA A 134 10.54 13.03 -15.73
C ALA A 134 11.44 13.61 -14.65
N GLU A 135 12.28 14.56 -15.05
CA GLU A 135 13.02 15.38 -14.12
C GLU A 135 12.08 16.33 -13.36
N ASN A 136 11.09 16.89 -14.07
CA ASN A 136 10.05 17.74 -13.50
C ASN A 136 8.70 17.00 -13.46
N ASP A 137 7.65 17.59 -14.04
CA ASP A 137 6.28 17.10 -13.93
C ASP A 137 5.98 15.94 -14.90
N ILE A 138 5.06 15.08 -14.51
CA ILE A 138 4.35 14.17 -15.43
C ILE A 138 2.90 14.61 -15.48
N VAL A 139 2.45 15.05 -16.65
CA VAL A 139 1.06 15.47 -16.89
C VAL A 139 0.47 14.66 -18.03
N PHE A 140 -0.72 14.11 -17.82
CA PHE A 140 -1.44 13.41 -18.89
C PHE A 140 -2.97 13.51 -18.82
N ASP A 141 -3.63 13.27 -19.94
CA ASP A 141 -5.08 13.03 -19.95
C ASP A 141 -5.39 11.55 -19.69
N ARG A 142 -4.85 10.63 -20.50
CA ARG A 142 -5.09 9.19 -20.32
C ARG A 142 -3.82 8.35 -20.49
N LEU A 143 -3.54 7.50 -19.50
CA LEU A 143 -2.63 6.36 -19.64
C LEU A 143 -3.42 5.06 -19.52
N GLU A 144 -3.16 4.11 -20.41
CA GLU A 144 -3.75 2.77 -20.34
C GLU A 144 -2.79 1.69 -20.81
N ALA A 145 -2.56 0.71 -19.92
CA ALA A 145 -1.77 -0.48 -20.18
C ALA A 145 -2.67 -1.71 -20.14
N THR A 146 -2.91 -2.34 -21.29
CA THR A 146 -3.86 -3.47 -21.38
C THR A 146 -3.27 -4.79 -20.92
N GLY A 147 -1.94 -4.88 -20.85
CA GLY A 147 -1.22 -6.12 -20.58
C GLY A 147 -1.31 -7.15 -21.70
N THR A 148 -0.41 -8.13 -21.63
CA THR A 148 -0.34 -9.34 -22.43
C THR A 148 -0.22 -10.55 -21.49
N SER A 149 -0.05 -11.76 -22.02
CA SER A 149 0.19 -12.95 -21.20
C SER A 149 1.56 -12.96 -20.51
N SER A 150 2.54 -12.19 -21.01
CA SER A 150 3.91 -12.12 -20.47
C SER A 150 4.25 -10.79 -19.78
N ASP A 151 3.43 -9.77 -19.98
CA ASP A 151 3.56 -8.45 -19.36
C ASP A 151 2.21 -8.07 -18.75
N PRO A 152 2.07 -7.92 -17.42
CA PRO A 152 0.79 -7.64 -16.78
C PRO A 152 0.18 -6.27 -17.16
N GLY A 153 0.94 -5.37 -17.80
CA GLY A 153 0.48 -4.02 -18.11
C GLY A 153 0.55 -3.11 -16.88
N ASN A 154 1.73 -3.02 -16.26
CA ASN A 154 1.99 -2.11 -15.16
C ASN A 154 2.13 -0.67 -15.66
N ILE A 155 1.89 0.31 -14.78
CA ILE A 155 2.20 1.71 -15.06
C ILE A 155 3.05 2.26 -13.92
N ASP A 156 4.29 2.63 -14.23
CA ASP A 156 5.26 3.19 -13.29
C ASP A 156 5.62 4.63 -13.67
N LEU A 157 5.34 5.57 -12.77
CA LEU A 157 5.55 7.01 -12.96
C LEU A 157 6.52 7.54 -11.91
N SER A 158 7.53 8.29 -12.34
CA SER A 158 8.49 8.96 -11.44
C SER A 158 8.77 10.38 -11.89
N ALA A 159 8.38 11.34 -11.07
CA ALA A 159 8.68 12.76 -11.22
C ALA A 159 9.72 13.17 -10.14
N ARG A 160 10.96 13.45 -10.53
CA ARG A 160 12.05 13.67 -9.55
C ARG A 160 11.86 14.97 -8.76
N HIS A 161 11.56 16.08 -9.43
CA HIS A 161 11.42 17.41 -8.83
C HIS A 161 10.03 18.03 -9.06
N GLY A 162 9.10 17.26 -9.63
CA GLY A 162 7.78 17.73 -10.01
C GLY A 162 6.66 16.83 -9.50
N GLN A 163 5.45 17.23 -9.87
CA GLN A 163 4.19 16.58 -9.51
C GLN A 163 3.81 15.50 -10.54
N VAL A 164 2.88 14.63 -10.18
CA VAL A 164 2.21 13.73 -11.13
C VAL A 164 0.73 14.05 -11.17
N ARG A 165 0.23 14.49 -12.32
CA ARG A 165 -1.19 14.80 -12.53
C ARG A 165 -1.75 14.08 -13.74
N GLY A 166 -2.85 13.38 -13.55
CA GLY A 166 -3.56 12.68 -14.61
C GLY A 166 -5.07 12.81 -14.51
N ASN A 167 -5.78 12.80 -15.64
CA ASN A 167 -7.22 12.61 -15.59
C ASN A 167 -7.53 11.12 -15.35
N ARG A 168 -7.03 10.22 -16.20
CA ARG A 168 -7.31 8.77 -16.11
C ARG A 168 -6.06 7.91 -16.25
N LEU A 169 -5.81 7.03 -15.27
CA LEU A 169 -4.75 6.02 -15.31
C LEU A 169 -5.39 4.63 -15.16
N LEU A 170 -5.25 3.77 -16.17
CA LEU A 170 -5.79 2.42 -16.18
C LEU A 170 -4.68 1.38 -16.41
N ALA A 171 -4.23 0.73 -15.34
CA ALA A 171 -3.35 -0.43 -15.47
C ALA A 171 -4.17 -1.72 -15.31
N ARG A 172 -3.86 -2.71 -16.15
CA ARG A 172 -4.26 -4.10 -15.86
C ARG A 172 -3.40 -4.73 -14.77
N GLY A 173 -2.14 -4.31 -14.68
CA GLY A 173 -1.21 -4.72 -13.66
C GLY A 173 -1.16 -3.75 -12.47
N ASN A 174 0.03 -3.62 -11.92
CA ASN A 174 0.31 -2.74 -10.78
C ASN A 174 0.47 -1.28 -11.22
N VAL A 175 0.31 -0.38 -10.25
CA VAL A 175 0.55 1.06 -10.45
C VAL A 175 1.54 1.54 -9.41
N GLY A 176 2.67 2.07 -9.85
CA GLY A 176 3.65 2.75 -9.00
C GLY A 176 3.73 4.22 -9.36
N VAL A 177 3.52 5.11 -8.40
CA VAL A 177 3.68 6.57 -8.61
C VAL A 177 4.53 7.15 -7.50
N ALA A 178 5.63 7.77 -7.89
CA ALA A 178 6.51 8.51 -7.01
C ALA A 178 6.70 9.94 -7.51
N SER A 179 6.58 10.90 -6.60
CA SER A 179 6.72 12.32 -6.88
C SER A 179 7.37 13.03 -5.69
N SER A 180 8.08 14.12 -5.92
CA SER A 180 8.53 15.03 -4.85
C SER A 180 7.52 16.16 -4.56
N ALA A 181 6.46 16.25 -5.34
CA ALA A 181 5.35 17.18 -5.18
C ALA A 181 4.01 16.41 -5.22
N ASP A 182 2.89 17.07 -5.53
CA ASP A 182 1.57 16.45 -5.40
C ASP A 182 1.34 15.29 -6.38
N ILE A 183 0.52 14.33 -5.97
CA ILE A 183 -0.02 13.28 -6.82
C ILE A 183 -1.54 13.49 -6.93
N SER A 184 -2.04 13.70 -8.15
CA SER A 184 -3.47 13.96 -8.36
C SER A 184 -4.05 13.20 -9.56
N PHE A 185 -5.15 12.48 -9.31
CA PHE A 185 -5.88 11.74 -10.32
C PHE A 185 -7.40 11.90 -10.19
N ALA A 186 -8.11 12.02 -11.31
CA ALA A 186 -9.56 11.88 -11.30
C ALA A 186 -9.97 10.40 -11.18
N THR A 187 -9.40 9.53 -12.02
CA THR A 187 -9.57 8.07 -11.92
C THR A 187 -8.23 7.36 -11.97
N LEU A 188 -7.98 6.47 -11.02
CA LEU A 188 -6.85 5.54 -11.02
C LEU A 188 -7.35 4.11 -10.87
N GLN A 189 -6.88 3.20 -11.71
CA GLN A 189 -7.15 1.76 -11.60
C GLN A 189 -5.87 0.93 -11.68
N GLY A 190 -5.74 -0.06 -10.79
CA GLY A 190 -4.66 -1.04 -10.81
C GLY A 190 -4.87 -2.20 -9.83
N ASP A 191 -4.08 -3.27 -9.97
CA ASP A 191 -4.13 -4.44 -9.07
C ASP A 191 -3.64 -4.07 -7.66
N THR A 192 -2.46 -3.45 -7.60
CA THR A 192 -1.82 -2.96 -6.37
C THR A 192 -1.28 -1.52 -6.49
N PRO A 193 -2.13 -0.48 -6.41
CA PRO A 193 -1.66 0.90 -6.47
C PRO A 193 -0.76 1.29 -5.28
N SER A 194 0.40 1.86 -5.57
CA SER A 194 1.37 2.36 -4.60
C SER A 194 1.74 3.81 -4.94
N LEU A 195 1.31 4.74 -4.10
CA LEU A 195 1.48 6.19 -4.30
C LEU A 195 2.33 6.76 -3.18
N SER A 196 3.42 7.45 -3.51
CA SER A 196 4.35 8.02 -2.53
C SER A 196 4.80 9.43 -2.91
N THR A 197 4.64 10.37 -1.99
CA THR A 197 5.10 11.76 -2.11
C THR A 197 5.30 12.40 -0.74
N PRO A 198 6.23 13.36 -0.55
CA PRO A 198 6.29 14.16 0.66
C PRO A 198 5.15 15.21 0.77
N ARG A 199 4.30 15.35 -0.25
CA ARG A 199 3.19 16.32 -0.31
C ARG A 199 1.84 15.61 -0.29
N ASP A 200 0.90 16.03 -1.13
CA ASP A 200 -0.49 15.59 -1.07
C ASP A 200 -0.77 14.48 -2.08
N ILE A 201 -1.60 13.51 -1.68
CA ILE A 201 -2.24 12.54 -2.59
C ILE A 201 -3.72 12.87 -2.66
N VAL A 202 -4.22 13.12 -3.88
CA VAL A 202 -5.64 13.32 -4.15
C VAL A 202 -6.09 12.37 -5.27
N VAL A 203 -6.95 11.42 -4.95
CA VAL A 203 -7.54 10.50 -5.94
C VAL A 203 -9.05 10.47 -5.78
N ALA A 204 -9.75 11.08 -6.74
CA ALA A 204 -11.21 11.19 -6.69
C ALA A 204 -11.90 9.84 -6.85
N GLU A 205 -11.34 8.93 -7.65
CA GLU A 205 -11.83 7.56 -7.82
C GLU A 205 -10.65 6.58 -7.96
N LEU A 206 -10.44 5.76 -6.94
CA LEU A 206 -9.44 4.69 -6.91
C LEU A 206 -10.11 3.32 -7.05
N ASN A 207 -9.95 2.67 -8.19
CA ASN A 207 -10.44 1.33 -8.45
C ASN A 207 -9.32 0.30 -8.24
N VAL A 208 -9.46 -0.53 -7.21
CA VAL A 208 -8.39 -1.43 -6.76
C VAL A 208 -8.86 -2.88 -6.70
N PHE A 209 -8.02 -3.83 -7.10
CA PHE A 209 -8.39 -5.26 -7.00
C PHE A 209 -7.97 -5.88 -5.67
N ARG A 210 -6.72 -5.64 -5.21
CA ARG A 210 -6.13 -6.41 -4.10
C ARG A 210 -5.61 -5.56 -2.96
N SER A 211 -4.75 -4.59 -3.25
CA SER A 211 -4.12 -3.79 -2.20
C SER A 211 -3.82 -2.36 -2.61
N VAL A 212 -3.67 -1.48 -1.63
CA VAL A 212 -3.27 -0.09 -1.84
C VAL A 212 -2.25 0.35 -0.80
N ALA A 213 -1.22 1.06 -1.24
CA ALA A 213 -0.26 1.74 -0.38
C ALA A 213 -0.27 3.24 -0.66
N LEU A 214 -0.51 4.04 0.39
CA LEU A 214 -0.54 5.50 0.33
C LEU A 214 0.46 6.06 1.34
N ALA A 215 1.41 6.86 0.87
CA ALA A 215 2.43 7.50 1.70
C ALA A 215 2.55 8.99 1.34
N ALA A 216 1.99 9.87 2.19
CA ALA A 216 1.93 11.30 1.93
C ALA A 216 1.76 12.14 3.20
N ASP A 217 1.98 13.46 3.12
CA ASP A 217 1.67 14.37 4.22
C ASP A 217 0.15 14.48 4.41
N ARG A 218 -0.59 14.67 3.32
CA ARG A 218 -2.05 14.70 3.31
C ARG A 218 -2.60 13.74 2.27
N ILE A 219 -3.67 13.04 2.62
CA ILE A 219 -4.28 12.00 1.78
C ILE A 219 -5.78 12.29 1.65
N ASP A 220 -6.28 12.34 0.43
CA ASP A 220 -7.71 12.40 0.10
C ASP A 220 -8.02 11.38 -1.00
N VAL A 221 -8.65 10.27 -0.62
CA VAL A 221 -8.87 9.13 -1.53
C VAL A 221 -10.25 8.53 -1.34
N THR A 222 -10.96 8.35 -2.46
CA THR A 222 -12.15 7.49 -2.52
C THR A 222 -11.82 6.21 -3.27
N ALA A 223 -11.77 5.09 -2.55
CA ALA A 223 -11.41 3.78 -3.07
C ALA A 223 -12.61 2.84 -3.19
N THR A 224 -12.72 2.13 -4.32
CA THR A 224 -13.66 1.03 -4.52
C THR A 224 -12.89 -0.23 -4.85
N GLN A 225 -13.12 -1.29 -4.09
CA GLN A 225 -12.59 -2.61 -4.41
C GLN A 225 -13.40 -3.23 -5.54
N LEU A 226 -12.74 -3.52 -6.65
CA LEU A 226 -13.31 -4.28 -7.75
C LEU A 226 -13.31 -5.78 -7.41
N PRO A 227 -14.30 -6.55 -7.90
CA PRO A 227 -14.33 -7.99 -7.70
C PRO A 227 -13.07 -8.68 -8.25
N SER A 228 -12.52 -9.64 -7.51
CA SER A 228 -11.39 -10.47 -7.92
C SER A 228 -11.69 -11.96 -7.80
N SER A 229 -11.02 -12.77 -8.61
CA SER A 229 -11.02 -14.24 -8.46
C SER A 229 -9.59 -14.72 -8.18
N PRO A 230 -9.33 -15.38 -7.03
CA PRO A 230 -10.24 -15.57 -5.90
C PRO A 230 -10.60 -14.25 -5.21
N ALA A 231 -11.72 -14.24 -4.46
CA ALA A 231 -12.09 -13.10 -3.64
C ALA A 231 -11.07 -12.92 -2.51
N VAL A 232 -10.55 -11.69 -2.36
CA VAL A 232 -9.58 -11.35 -1.30
C VAL A 232 -10.01 -10.09 -0.57
N PRO A 233 -9.67 -9.93 0.72
CA PRO A 233 -9.81 -8.65 1.42
C PRO A 233 -9.00 -7.55 0.74
N LEU A 234 -9.49 -6.31 0.77
CA LEU A 234 -8.69 -5.15 0.40
C LEU A 234 -7.62 -4.92 1.47
N ARG A 235 -6.35 -5.10 1.11
CA ARG A 235 -5.21 -4.80 1.98
C ARG A 235 -4.76 -3.35 1.82
N MET A 236 -4.49 -2.66 2.92
CA MET A 236 -4.12 -1.25 2.88
C MET A 236 -2.91 -0.94 3.76
N THR A 237 -2.07 -0.03 3.29
CA THR A 237 -1.07 0.70 4.09
C THR A 237 -1.28 2.19 3.89
N VAL A 238 -1.45 2.93 4.98
CA VAL A 238 -1.65 4.39 4.97
C VAL A 238 -0.68 5.02 5.96
N THR A 239 0.29 5.77 5.46
CA THR A 239 1.34 6.38 6.30
C THR A 239 1.71 7.77 5.82
N GLY A 240 2.57 8.43 6.59
CA GLY A 240 3.37 9.55 6.07
C GLY A 240 4.38 9.08 5.02
N PHE A 241 5.00 10.03 4.34
CA PHE A 241 6.13 9.78 3.44
C PHE A 241 7.26 9.01 4.16
N ASP A 242 7.95 8.13 3.43
CA ASP A 242 8.99 7.22 3.95
C ASP A 242 8.55 6.38 5.16
N GLY A 243 7.25 6.05 5.23
CA GLY A 243 6.68 5.28 6.33
C GLY A 243 6.48 6.09 7.62
N GLY A 244 6.59 7.41 7.56
CA GLY A 244 6.33 8.36 8.64
C GLY A 244 4.86 8.42 9.07
N VAL A 245 4.46 9.55 9.65
CA VAL A 245 3.07 9.79 10.09
C VAL A 245 2.49 10.89 9.21
N ALA A 246 1.38 10.61 8.54
CA ALA A 246 0.70 11.61 7.72
C ALA A 246 0.05 12.64 8.64
N THR A 247 0.03 13.91 8.25
CA THR A 247 -0.66 14.96 9.00
C THR A 247 -2.17 14.80 8.90
N ALA A 248 -2.70 14.41 7.73
CA ALA A 248 -4.14 14.18 7.56
C ALA A 248 -4.48 13.07 6.57
N ALA A 249 -5.57 12.35 6.80
CA ALA A 249 -6.14 11.41 5.82
C ALA A 249 -7.69 11.43 5.81
N ASN A 250 -8.27 11.71 4.65
CA ASN A 250 -9.68 11.55 4.34
C ASN A 250 -9.84 10.37 3.40
N LEU A 251 -10.42 9.28 3.89
CA LEU A 251 -10.53 8.02 3.17
C LEU A 251 -12.00 7.60 3.11
N THR A 252 -12.50 7.35 1.90
CA THR A 252 -13.79 6.69 1.68
C THR A 252 -13.53 5.36 0.98
N ILE A 253 -13.93 4.25 1.59
CA ILE A 253 -13.59 2.90 1.12
C ILE A 253 -14.87 2.10 0.88
N ASN A 254 -15.09 1.65 -0.34
CA ASN A 254 -16.13 0.71 -0.67
C ASN A 254 -15.52 -0.67 -0.94
N ALA A 255 -15.58 -1.57 0.03
CA ALA A 255 -15.02 -2.91 -0.08
C ALA A 255 -15.80 -3.91 0.80
N PRO A 256 -15.88 -5.19 0.42
CA PRO A 256 -16.53 -6.20 1.27
C PRO A 256 -15.82 -6.41 2.61
N VAL A 257 -14.49 -6.46 2.59
CA VAL A 257 -13.63 -6.68 3.77
C VAL A 257 -12.38 -5.80 3.63
N VAL A 258 -12.02 -5.10 4.71
CA VAL A 258 -10.84 -4.22 4.74
C VAL A 258 -9.85 -4.69 5.80
N ALA A 259 -8.59 -4.86 5.39
CA ALA A 259 -7.47 -5.15 6.27
C ALA A 259 -6.40 -4.07 6.11
N ILE A 260 -6.28 -3.19 7.10
CA ILE A 260 -5.23 -2.16 7.14
C ILE A 260 -4.06 -2.75 7.93
N ASP A 261 -2.99 -3.08 7.21
CA ASP A 261 -1.79 -3.67 7.78
C ASP A 261 -1.02 -2.64 8.61
N ARG A 262 -0.98 -1.39 8.13
CA ARG A 262 -0.34 -0.26 8.83
C ARG A 262 -1.10 1.05 8.59
N TYR A 263 -1.38 1.77 9.67
CA TYR A 263 -2.10 3.04 9.67
C TYR A 263 -1.36 4.05 10.55
N ARG A 264 -0.78 5.12 9.97
CA ARG A 264 -0.04 6.15 10.71
C ARG A 264 -0.46 7.53 10.27
N VAL A 265 -1.41 8.13 10.99
CA VAL A 265 -2.01 9.43 10.62
C VAL A 265 -2.33 10.24 11.89
N VAL A 266 -2.01 11.53 11.91
CA VAL A 266 -2.35 12.43 13.03
C VAL A 266 -3.86 12.63 13.12
N ASP A 267 -4.47 13.13 12.03
CA ASP A 267 -5.91 13.40 11.95
C ASP A 267 -6.55 12.67 10.79
N SER A 268 -7.66 11.98 11.01
CA SER A 268 -8.30 11.26 9.91
C SER A 268 -9.79 11.07 10.02
N THR A 269 -10.41 11.00 8.85
CA THR A 269 -11.76 10.47 8.65
C THR A 269 -11.67 9.25 7.75
N LEU A 270 -12.11 8.10 8.27
CA LEU A 270 -12.13 6.83 7.58
C LEU A 270 -13.58 6.36 7.47
N THR A 271 -14.16 6.46 6.28
CA THR A 271 -15.52 6.00 6.01
C THR A 271 -15.46 4.72 5.20
N THR A 272 -16.22 3.69 5.59
CA THR A 272 -16.24 2.43 4.85
C THR A 272 -17.62 1.78 4.79
N THR A 273 -17.87 1.03 3.71
CA THR A 273 -19.04 0.14 3.59
C THR A 273 -18.80 -1.26 4.15
N ALA A 274 -17.55 -1.59 4.51
CA ALA A 274 -17.18 -2.91 4.99
C ALA A 274 -17.83 -3.23 6.34
N LEU A 275 -18.41 -4.43 6.46
CA LEU A 275 -18.88 -4.96 7.74
C LEU A 275 -17.74 -5.52 8.59
N TRP A 276 -16.60 -5.81 7.97
CA TRP A 276 -15.40 -6.26 8.65
C TRP A 276 -14.22 -5.36 8.25
N LEU A 277 -13.68 -4.67 9.25
CA LEU A 277 -12.48 -3.86 9.15
C LEU A 277 -11.50 -4.24 10.24
N ALA A 278 -10.24 -4.46 9.88
CA ALA A 278 -9.14 -4.67 10.83
C ALA A 278 -8.04 -3.64 10.61
N ILE A 279 -7.48 -3.11 11.71
CA ILE A 279 -6.27 -2.30 11.76
C ILE A 279 -5.27 -3.09 12.61
N ALA A 280 -4.25 -3.66 11.97
CA ALA A 280 -3.26 -4.48 12.66
C ALA A 280 -2.23 -3.62 13.41
N GLN A 281 -1.74 -2.56 12.78
CA GLN A 281 -0.76 -1.63 13.36
C GLN A 281 -1.22 -0.18 13.16
N GLY A 282 -1.95 0.36 14.13
CA GLY A 282 -2.41 1.74 14.15
C GLY A 282 -1.50 2.66 14.97
N TYR A 283 -1.30 3.89 14.49
CA TYR A 283 -0.66 4.99 15.23
C TYR A 283 -1.36 6.30 14.89
N VAL A 284 -2.13 6.82 15.84
CA VAL A 284 -2.90 8.06 15.72
C VAL A 284 -2.60 8.96 16.91
N PRO A 285 -1.67 9.93 16.80
CA PRO A 285 -1.39 10.85 17.91
C PRO A 285 -2.48 11.94 18.09
N GLY A 286 -3.27 12.23 17.06
CA GLY A 286 -4.36 13.20 17.10
C GLY A 286 -5.72 12.53 17.28
N GLN A 287 -6.50 12.44 16.21
CA GLN A 287 -7.82 11.80 16.23
C GLN A 287 -8.12 11.01 14.95
N MET A 288 -8.91 9.96 15.09
CA MET A 288 -9.45 9.19 13.97
C MET A 288 -10.96 9.02 14.16
N GLN A 289 -11.73 9.53 13.20
CA GLN A 289 -13.15 9.21 13.07
C GLN A 289 -13.32 8.08 12.07
N LEU A 290 -13.82 6.94 12.54
CA LEU A 290 -14.17 5.79 11.71
C LEU A 290 -15.70 5.70 11.58
N ASN A 291 -16.20 5.82 10.35
CA ASN A 291 -17.61 5.64 10.02
C ASN A 291 -17.79 4.28 9.33
N VAL A 292 -18.48 3.35 9.99
CA VAL A 292 -18.84 2.02 9.47
C VAL A 292 -20.37 1.92 9.38
N PRO A 293 -20.94 0.91 8.67
CA PRO A 293 -22.40 0.76 8.59
C PRO A 293 -23.10 0.63 9.95
N ALA A 294 -22.40 0.09 10.96
CA ALA A 294 -22.92 -0.04 12.32
C ALA A 294 -22.92 1.29 13.12
N GLY A 295 -22.18 2.31 12.68
CA GLY A 295 -22.10 3.63 13.30
C GLY A 295 -20.70 4.24 13.32
N ASN A 296 -20.53 5.31 14.09
CA ASN A 296 -19.27 6.04 14.21
C ASN A 296 -18.47 5.62 15.45
N VAL A 297 -17.19 5.36 15.24
CA VAL A 297 -16.17 5.11 16.25
C VAL A 297 -15.18 6.28 16.22
N LEU A 298 -14.89 6.87 17.37
CA LEU A 298 -13.93 7.96 17.49
C LEU A 298 -12.77 7.50 18.36
N LEU A 299 -11.55 7.55 17.84
CA LEU A 299 -10.32 7.48 18.63
C LEU A 299 -9.83 8.93 18.85
N ALA A 300 -9.84 9.40 20.09
CA ALA A 300 -9.55 10.80 20.42
C ALA A 300 -8.36 10.91 21.38
N ASN A 301 -7.13 10.95 20.86
CA ASN A 301 -5.92 10.95 21.69
C ASN A 301 -5.48 12.34 22.17
N ARG A 302 -6.22 13.38 21.79
CA ARG A 302 -6.07 14.74 22.35
C ARG A 302 -6.71 14.91 23.71
N SER A 303 -7.76 14.16 24.01
CA SER A 303 -8.48 14.26 25.28
C SER A 303 -9.29 12.98 25.56
N PRO A 304 -9.21 12.42 26.78
CA PRO A 304 -10.08 11.33 27.19
C PRO A 304 -11.48 11.81 27.58
N ALA A 305 -11.79 13.10 27.45
CA ALA A 305 -13.10 13.64 27.79
C ALA A 305 -14.19 13.04 26.87
N PRO A 306 -15.31 12.56 27.44
CA PRO A 306 -16.43 12.06 26.65
C PRO A 306 -16.96 13.12 25.68
N ILE A 307 -17.22 12.71 24.44
CA ILE A 307 -17.80 13.55 23.39
C ILE A 307 -19.18 12.97 23.04
N ASP A 308 -20.18 13.85 22.95
CA ASP A 308 -21.53 13.46 22.54
C ASP A 308 -21.60 13.17 21.03
N GLY A 309 -22.54 12.30 20.63
CA GLY A 309 -22.85 12.03 19.21
C GLY A 309 -21.97 10.97 18.52
N VAL A 310 -21.02 10.36 19.24
CA VAL A 310 -20.31 9.15 18.78
C VAL A 310 -20.96 7.90 19.34
N LYS A 311 -20.86 6.74 18.67
CA LYS A 311 -21.37 5.45 19.22
C LYS A 311 -20.33 4.71 20.07
N LEU A 312 -19.05 4.93 19.80
CA LEU A 312 -17.94 4.38 20.57
C LEU A 312 -16.81 5.42 20.58
N GLN A 313 -16.30 5.73 21.77
CA GLN A 313 -15.12 6.55 21.95
C GLN A 313 -14.00 5.74 22.58
N LEU A 314 -12.87 5.74 21.89
CA LEU A 314 -11.63 5.06 22.25
C LEU A 314 -10.55 6.09 22.59
N TYR A 315 -9.61 5.69 23.44
CA TYR A 315 -8.46 6.47 23.83
C TYR A 315 -7.22 5.58 23.98
N SER A 316 -6.12 5.97 23.35
CA SER A 316 -4.80 5.33 23.48
C SER A 316 -3.73 6.42 23.65
N PRO A 317 -3.25 6.68 24.89
CA PRO A 317 -2.32 7.79 25.14
C PRO A 317 -0.97 7.67 24.40
N SER A 318 -0.56 6.46 24.01
CA SER A 318 0.66 6.26 23.20
C SER A 318 0.45 6.57 21.71
N GLY A 319 -0.80 6.74 21.28
CA GLY A 319 -1.21 6.79 19.87
C GLY A 319 -1.25 5.42 19.19
N ALA A 320 -0.54 4.41 19.72
CA ALA A 320 -0.48 3.08 19.13
C ALA A 320 -1.73 2.25 19.48
N PHE A 321 -2.24 1.48 18.52
CA PHE A 321 -3.37 0.60 18.75
C PHE A 321 -3.48 -0.52 17.72
N SER A 322 -4.27 -1.53 18.06
CA SER A 322 -4.82 -2.53 17.15
C SER A 322 -6.32 -2.60 17.32
N MET A 323 -7.05 -2.85 16.24
CA MET A 323 -8.51 -2.86 16.28
C MET A 323 -9.10 -3.79 15.24
N THR A 324 -10.20 -4.45 15.57
CA THR A 324 -11.07 -5.16 14.64
C THR A 324 -12.52 -4.75 14.89
N GLN A 325 -13.19 -4.30 13.85
CA GLN A 325 -14.61 -3.96 13.83
C GLN A 325 -15.36 -5.01 13.01
N ILE A 326 -16.34 -5.68 13.61
CA ILE A 326 -17.21 -6.69 12.97
C ILE A 326 -18.66 -6.31 13.25
N GLY A 327 -19.32 -5.73 12.25
CA GLY A 327 -20.66 -5.15 12.43
C GLY A 327 -20.67 -4.16 13.60
N PRO A 328 -21.53 -4.32 14.62
CA PRO A 328 -21.56 -3.46 15.80
C PRO A 328 -20.56 -3.84 16.90
N ALA A 329 -19.72 -4.86 16.71
CA ALA A 329 -18.73 -5.30 17.70
C ALA A 329 -17.34 -4.71 17.40
N ASN A 330 -16.70 -4.16 18.43
CA ASN A 330 -15.35 -3.63 18.39
C ASN A 330 -14.44 -4.44 19.32
N PHE A 331 -13.28 -4.85 18.83
CA PHE A 331 -12.21 -5.50 19.59
C PHE A 331 -10.96 -4.65 19.45
N SER A 332 -10.46 -4.06 20.53
CA SER A 332 -9.25 -3.23 20.46
C SER A 332 -8.40 -3.34 21.72
N ASP A 333 -7.13 -2.97 21.63
CA ASP A 333 -6.24 -2.82 22.79
C ASP A 333 -6.31 -1.42 23.44
N THR A 334 -7.25 -0.61 22.99
CA THR A 334 -7.45 0.77 23.45
C THR A 334 -8.36 0.83 24.69
N GLN A 335 -8.30 1.96 25.40
CA GLN A 335 -9.19 2.22 26.50
C GLN A 335 -10.55 2.71 25.98
N VAL A 336 -11.65 2.20 26.55
CA VAL A 336 -13.01 2.61 26.18
C VAL A 336 -13.47 3.76 27.08
N VAL A 337 -13.59 4.95 26.50
CA VAL A 337 -14.12 6.13 27.20
C VAL A 337 -15.63 5.97 27.38
N TRP A 338 -16.33 5.78 26.26
CA TRP A 338 -17.78 5.73 26.23
C TRP A 338 -18.26 4.82 25.11
N TYR A 339 -19.40 4.16 25.32
CA TYR A 339 -20.08 3.42 24.26
C TYR A 339 -21.60 3.46 24.45
N ASN A 340 -22.31 3.52 23.32
CA ASN A 340 -23.76 3.42 23.24
C ASN A 340 -24.19 1.95 23.47
N PRO A 341 -25.35 1.69 24.12
CA PRO A 341 -25.94 0.34 24.20
C PRO A 341 -26.05 -0.45 22.89
N THR A 342 -26.08 0.19 21.72
CA THR A 342 -26.17 -0.48 20.41
C THR A 342 -24.83 -1.01 19.89
N VAL A 343 -23.72 -0.75 20.58
CA VAL A 343 -22.36 -1.18 20.20
C VAL A 343 -21.77 -2.04 21.32
N ALA A 344 -21.16 -3.16 20.94
CA ALA A 344 -20.37 -3.97 21.86
C ALA A 344 -18.89 -3.61 21.70
N SER A 345 -18.16 -3.39 22.80
CA SER A 345 -16.72 -3.14 22.76
C SER A 345 -16.01 -4.05 23.76
N VAL A 346 -14.91 -4.68 23.32
CA VAL A 346 -14.08 -5.60 24.09
C VAL A 346 -12.63 -5.12 24.03
N ILE A 347 -12.01 -4.97 25.21
CA ILE A 347 -10.60 -4.62 25.34
C ILE A 347 -9.78 -5.93 25.31
N THR A 348 -8.91 -6.11 24.31
CA THR A 348 -8.21 -7.38 24.07
C THR A 348 -6.93 -7.57 24.88
N ASN A 349 -6.39 -6.49 25.46
CA ASN A 349 -5.14 -6.51 26.23
C ASN A 349 -5.35 -6.50 27.76
N TYR A 350 -6.61 -6.62 28.20
CA TYR A 350 -6.95 -6.86 29.59
C TYR A 350 -7.06 -8.37 29.80
N GLY A 351 -6.16 -8.96 30.59
CA GLY A 351 -6.01 -10.40 30.70
C GLY A 351 -7.31 -11.14 31.04
N GLY A 352 -7.79 -11.94 30.08
CA GLY A 352 -8.43 -13.24 30.33
C GLY A 352 -9.70 -13.28 31.17
N GLY A 353 -10.68 -12.41 30.95
CA GLY A 353 -12.01 -12.47 31.59
C GLY A 353 -13.17 -12.56 30.57
N PRO A 354 -14.23 -13.34 30.83
CA PRO A 354 -15.35 -13.57 29.90
C PRO A 354 -16.42 -12.45 29.85
N PHE A 355 -16.09 -11.19 30.16
CA PHE A 355 -17.04 -10.07 30.08
C PHE A 355 -16.42 -8.84 29.40
N GLY A 356 -17.27 -8.13 28.64
CA GLY A 356 -16.94 -7.02 27.73
C GLY A 356 -16.24 -5.82 28.39
N GLY A 357 -15.61 -5.00 27.54
CA GLY A 357 -14.67 -3.96 27.92
C GLY A 357 -15.19 -3.03 29.03
N THR A 358 -14.30 -2.66 29.95
CA THR A 358 -14.60 -1.69 30.99
C THR A 358 -14.69 -0.28 30.37
N SER A 359 -15.82 0.42 30.54
CA SER A 359 -15.95 1.83 30.14
C SER A 359 -15.63 2.74 31.30
N PHE A 360 -14.79 3.75 31.08
CA PHE A 360 -14.46 4.76 32.09
C PHE A 360 -15.71 5.44 32.66
N VAL A 361 -16.69 5.78 31.82
CA VAL A 361 -17.88 6.51 32.28
C VAL A 361 -18.90 5.58 32.92
N ARG A 362 -19.22 4.43 32.29
CA ARG A 362 -20.30 3.56 32.79
C ARG A 362 -19.90 2.80 34.05
N ASN A 363 -18.69 2.26 34.06
CA ASN A 363 -18.26 1.41 35.15
C ASN A 363 -17.73 2.22 36.32
N SER A 364 -17.35 3.50 36.12
CA SER A 364 -16.91 4.37 37.22
C SER A 364 -17.85 4.39 38.42
N VAL A 365 -19.15 4.52 38.17
CA VAL A 365 -20.16 4.60 39.24
C VAL A 365 -20.38 3.25 39.92
N ILE A 366 -20.22 2.15 39.18
CA ILE A 366 -20.30 0.79 39.70
C ILE A 366 -19.05 0.49 40.54
N ASP A 367 -17.89 0.89 40.05
CA ASP A 367 -16.59 0.77 40.72
C ASP A 367 -16.55 1.62 41.99
N MET A 368 -17.03 2.87 41.96
CA MET A 368 -17.14 3.73 43.15
C MET A 368 -18.11 3.22 44.21
N ARG A 369 -19.07 2.35 43.83
CA ARG A 369 -20.01 1.72 44.77
C ARG A 369 -19.51 0.37 45.30
N ASN A 370 -18.52 -0.23 44.64
CA ASN A 370 -17.92 -1.49 45.05
C ASN A 370 -16.70 -1.21 45.94
N GLY A 371 -16.80 -1.50 47.24
CA GLY A 371 -15.78 -1.18 48.24
C GLY A 371 -14.36 -1.72 47.98
N ASN A 372 -14.21 -2.69 47.06
CA ASN A 372 -12.93 -3.32 46.70
C ASN A 372 -12.41 -2.88 45.32
N ALA A 373 -13.11 -1.98 44.60
CA ALA A 373 -12.73 -1.63 43.24
C ALA A 373 -11.36 -0.95 43.14
N PHE A 374 -10.89 -0.32 44.23
CA PHE A 374 -9.59 0.37 44.33
C PHE A 374 -8.56 -0.41 45.16
N ASP A 375 -8.77 -1.72 45.36
CA ASP A 375 -7.76 -2.60 45.97
C ASP A 375 -6.62 -2.83 44.95
N PRO A 376 -5.35 -2.59 45.31
CA PRO A 376 -4.19 -2.87 44.44
C PRO A 376 -4.17 -4.29 43.87
N ALA A 377 -4.75 -5.27 44.57
CA ALA A 377 -4.83 -6.65 44.11
C ALA A 377 -5.86 -6.87 42.98
N ASP A 378 -6.80 -5.94 42.81
CA ASP A 378 -7.93 -6.01 41.88
C ASP A 378 -7.87 -4.91 40.79
N GLU A 379 -6.71 -4.25 40.61
CA GLU A 379 -6.44 -3.22 39.59
C GLU A 379 -6.82 -3.64 38.16
N HIS A 380 -6.86 -4.95 37.90
CA HIS A 380 -7.23 -5.59 36.63
C HIS A 380 -8.74 -5.80 36.46
N ARG A 381 -9.59 -5.25 37.33
CA ARG A 381 -11.06 -5.40 37.26
C ARG A 381 -11.79 -4.10 36.97
N SER A 382 -11.15 -2.95 37.19
CA SER A 382 -11.76 -1.63 37.14
C SER A 382 -10.92 -0.67 36.31
N GLY A 383 -11.53 -0.10 35.26
CA GLY A 383 -10.88 0.91 34.42
C GLY A 383 -10.55 2.20 35.19
N LEU A 384 -11.36 2.55 36.19
CA LEU A 384 -11.07 3.70 37.07
C LEU A 384 -9.94 3.43 38.06
N ALA A 385 -9.83 2.21 38.59
CA ALA A 385 -8.82 1.87 39.58
C ALA A 385 -7.41 1.92 38.99
N THR A 386 -7.23 1.41 37.77
CA THR A 386 -5.96 1.51 37.04
C THR A 386 -5.52 2.97 36.87
N LEU A 387 -6.44 3.90 36.56
CA LEU A 387 -6.14 5.33 36.41
C LEU A 387 -5.82 6.01 37.76
N PHE A 388 -6.59 5.70 38.81
CA PHE A 388 -6.43 6.28 40.14
C PHE A 388 -5.17 5.79 40.87
N LEU A 389 -4.80 4.50 40.74
CA LEU A 389 -3.62 3.92 41.41
C LEU A 389 -2.31 4.20 40.67
N LEU A 390 -2.31 4.30 39.34
CA LEU A 390 -1.07 4.43 38.56
C LEU A 390 -0.70 5.87 38.19
N GLY A 391 -1.64 6.82 38.25
CA GLY A 391 -1.40 8.23 37.93
C GLY A 391 -0.71 8.47 36.58
N PRO A 392 -0.14 9.66 36.32
CA PRO A 392 0.57 9.96 35.06
C PRO A 392 1.92 9.24 34.92
N GLN A 393 2.31 8.37 35.86
CA GLN A 393 3.70 7.89 36.01
C GLN A 393 4.00 6.54 35.33
N TRP A 394 3.05 5.97 34.58
CA TRP A 394 3.29 4.74 33.83
C TRP A 394 4.38 4.88 32.73
N ALA A 395 4.75 6.12 32.36
CA ALA A 395 5.80 6.40 31.37
C ALA A 395 7.25 6.07 31.84
N LEU A 396 7.48 5.63 33.08
CA LEU A 396 8.83 5.45 33.64
C LEU A 396 9.21 4.02 34.08
N ARG A 397 8.41 2.99 33.81
CA ARG A 397 8.79 1.58 34.10
C ARG A 397 8.96 0.73 32.84
N GLY A 398 9.83 1.16 31.93
CA GLY A 398 10.39 0.29 30.90
C GLY A 398 11.63 -0.43 31.41
N GLY A 399 11.50 -1.69 31.85
CA GLY A 399 12.61 -2.63 32.02
C GLY A 399 12.62 -3.66 30.88
N PRO A 400 13.79 -4.13 30.40
CA PRO A 400 13.87 -4.90 29.17
C PRO A 400 13.27 -6.30 29.33
N VAL A 401 12.42 -6.71 28.39
CA VAL A 401 11.93 -8.08 28.27
C VAL A 401 13.03 -8.93 27.63
N ILE A 402 13.67 -9.81 28.40
CA ILE A 402 14.51 -10.88 27.87
C ILE A 402 13.61 -12.09 27.58
N PRO A 403 13.66 -12.70 26.38
CA PRO A 403 12.81 -13.83 26.05
C PRO A 403 13.31 -15.09 26.76
N VAL A 404 12.43 -15.77 27.49
CA VAL A 404 12.70 -17.10 28.03
C VAL A 404 11.85 -18.11 27.29
N GLN A 405 12.50 -18.99 26.53
CA GLN A 405 11.95 -20.27 26.11
C GLN A 405 12.92 -21.37 26.54
N ALA A 406 12.43 -22.33 27.34
CA ALA A 406 12.64 -23.77 27.14
C ALA A 406 11.99 -24.61 28.26
N THR A 407 10.93 -25.33 27.87
CA THR A 407 10.61 -26.76 28.14
C THR A 407 10.91 -27.42 29.49
N GLY A 408 9.85 -28.02 30.07
CA GLY A 408 9.98 -29.16 31.00
C GLY A 408 8.64 -29.63 31.57
N SER A 409 8.17 -30.81 31.12
CA SER A 409 6.99 -31.52 31.65
C SER A 409 7.27 -32.11 33.04
N GLY A 410 6.55 -31.66 34.06
CA GLY A 410 6.55 -32.25 35.41
C GLY A 410 5.45 -31.64 36.30
N PRO A 411 4.83 -32.43 37.21
CA PRO A 411 3.51 -32.10 37.77
C PRO A 411 3.53 -31.06 38.89
N ALA A 412 2.39 -30.37 39.03
CA ALA A 412 2.12 -29.28 39.96
C ALA A 412 2.43 -29.62 41.44
N VAL A 413 3.01 -28.65 42.15
CA VAL A 413 3.14 -28.68 43.61
C VAL A 413 2.41 -27.47 44.19
N ASN A 414 1.32 -27.76 44.91
CA ASN A 414 0.57 -26.80 45.72
C ASN A 414 1.39 -26.43 46.96
N LEU A 415 1.63 -25.14 47.16
CA LEU A 415 2.12 -24.60 48.43
C LEU A 415 0.95 -23.90 49.13
N ASN A 416 0.24 -24.65 49.98
CA ASN A 416 -0.52 -24.07 51.08
C ASN A 416 -0.16 -24.82 52.35
N ALA A 417 0.55 -24.10 53.22
CA ALA A 417 0.80 -24.48 54.59
C ALA A 417 -0.44 -24.17 55.44
N GLY A 418 -0.74 -25.07 56.39
CA GLY A 418 -1.45 -24.74 57.62
C GLY A 418 -2.89 -25.22 57.72
N ALA A 419 -3.09 -26.38 58.37
CA ALA A 419 -4.03 -26.60 59.49
C ALA A 419 -4.24 -28.11 59.75
N GLY A 420 -4.10 -28.50 61.03
CA GLY A 420 -4.65 -29.68 61.74
C GLY A 420 -4.69 -31.04 61.02
N GLY A 421 -4.08 -32.13 61.46
CA GLY A 421 -4.07 -32.69 62.82
C GLY A 421 -4.37 -34.21 62.69
N GLY A 422 -3.88 -35.02 63.64
CA GLY A 422 -4.42 -36.38 63.87
C GLY A 422 -3.65 -37.58 63.30
N GLU A 423 -2.63 -38.02 64.04
CA GLU A 423 -2.39 -39.40 64.49
C GLU A 423 -2.64 -40.65 63.60
N THR A 424 -1.53 -41.39 63.44
CA THR A 424 -1.35 -42.84 63.72
C THR A 424 -1.60 -43.94 62.69
N ARG A 425 -0.52 -44.76 62.60
CA ARG A 425 -0.42 -46.23 62.54
C ARG A 425 -0.50 -46.96 61.18
N ARG A 426 0.67 -47.53 60.83
CA ARG A 426 0.97 -48.99 60.65
C ARG A 426 -0.13 -49.79 59.92
N ARG A 427 0.14 -50.55 58.86
CA ARG A 427 1.00 -51.76 58.84
C ARG A 427 0.84 -52.47 57.47
N THR A 428 1.85 -53.28 57.12
CA THR A 428 1.80 -54.51 56.30
C THR A 428 1.40 -54.39 54.83
N GLY A 429 2.10 -54.93 53.84
CA GLY A 429 3.23 -55.86 53.83
C GLY A 429 3.19 -56.71 52.55
N ARG A 430 4.33 -57.36 52.26
CA ARG A 430 4.50 -58.54 51.39
C ARG A 430 4.89 -58.32 49.91
N LYS A 431 6.21 -58.16 49.73
CA LYS A 431 7.18 -59.00 48.98
C LYS A 431 6.85 -59.65 47.60
N PRO A 432 7.90 -59.91 46.79
CA PRO A 432 7.93 -59.75 45.32
C PRO A 432 8.24 -61.07 44.58
N ARG A 433 8.40 -61.02 43.25
CA ARG A 433 9.16 -61.96 42.39
C ARG A 433 9.29 -61.34 40.99
N ASP A 434 10.47 -60.90 40.58
CA ASP A 434 11.60 -61.65 39.98
C ASP A 434 11.46 -61.90 38.47
N ALA A 435 12.46 -61.39 37.74
CA ALA A 435 13.09 -61.86 36.49
C ALA A 435 13.26 -60.70 35.50
N ALA A 436 14.39 -59.97 35.50
CA ALA A 436 15.72 -60.33 35.00
C ALA A 436 15.94 -60.06 33.50
N ALA A 437 16.95 -59.19 33.27
CA ALA A 437 17.93 -59.16 32.18
C ALA A 437 17.62 -58.51 30.81
N LYS A 438 17.91 -57.19 30.72
CA LYS A 438 19.08 -56.52 30.07
C LYS A 438 19.50 -56.85 28.58
N PRO A 439 20.31 -56.00 27.90
CA PRO A 439 19.90 -55.16 26.74
C PRO A 439 20.83 -55.37 25.50
N PRO A 440 21.38 -54.34 24.82
CA PRO A 440 20.84 -53.48 23.74
C PRO A 440 21.64 -53.64 22.41
N ARG A 441 21.25 -52.94 21.34
CA ARG A 441 22.15 -52.31 20.32
C ARG A 441 21.29 -51.54 19.31
N ASN A 442 21.39 -50.21 19.28
CA ASN A 442 22.32 -49.40 18.45
C ASN A 442 21.98 -49.51 16.96
N ALA A 443 21.32 -48.52 16.37
CA ALA A 443 21.85 -47.23 15.93
C ALA A 443 22.32 -47.25 14.47
N ARG A 444 21.83 -46.24 13.73
CA ARG A 444 22.53 -45.38 12.76
C ARG A 444 22.01 -45.39 11.32
N PHE A 445 21.67 -44.17 10.85
CA PHE A 445 22.06 -43.47 9.59
C PHE A 445 21.80 -44.22 8.24
N ALA A 446 21.42 -43.62 7.11
CA ALA A 446 21.59 -42.27 6.58
C ALA A 446 20.61 -41.99 5.41
N LEU A 447 20.52 -40.68 5.10
CA LEU A 447 20.22 -39.97 3.86
C LEU A 447 20.11 -40.74 2.50
N ALA A 448 19.00 -40.44 1.78
CA ALA A 448 18.86 -39.88 0.41
C ALA A 448 19.55 -40.57 -0.82
N PRO A 449 19.28 -40.17 -2.08
CA PRO A 449 18.08 -39.62 -2.76
C PRO A 449 17.70 -40.41 -4.05
N ARG A 450 16.56 -40.05 -4.66
CA ARG A 450 16.41 -39.78 -6.10
C ARG A 450 15.13 -38.98 -6.38
#